data_AF-A0A962WWQ6-F1
#
_entry.id   AF-A0A962WWQ6-F1
#
_cell.length_a   1.000
_cell.length_b   1.000
_cell.length_c   1.000
_cell.angle_alpha   90.00
_cell.angle_beta   90.00
_cell.angle_gamma   90.00
#
_symmetry.space_group_name_H-M   'P 1'
#
loop_
_entity.id
_entity.type
_entity.pdbx_description
1 polymer ?
#
loop_
_entity_poly.entity_id
_entity_poly.type
_entity_poly.pdbx_seq_one_letter_code
_entity_poly.pdbx_strand_id
1 'polypeptide(L)'
;RARMPYRMQFACFMLDGLLWIIFAFVVIYYTFEQTWLAYDNFAIVGGTDNVMEWWFYLATPLAWSLIIIRVIQNLIQDYQRYQRREPFVLQASLMD
;
A
#
# COMPACT_ATOMS: atom_id res chain seq x y z
N ARG A 1 3.03 22.03 -0.52
CA ARG A 1 3.13 21.42 -1.87
C ARG A 1 2.86 22.43 -3.02
N ALA A 2 1.88 23.33 -2.91
CA ALA A 2 1.52 24.27 -3.99
C ALA A 2 2.54 25.36 -4.41
N ARG A 3 3.59 25.64 -3.59
CA ARG A 3 4.62 26.65 -3.89
C ARG A 3 5.94 26.08 -4.44
N MET A 4 6.04 24.76 -4.63
CA MET A 4 7.28 24.11 -5.08
C MET A 4 7.38 24.06 -6.62
N PRO A 5 8.59 24.14 -7.19
CA PRO A 5 8.78 24.01 -8.63
C PRO A 5 8.35 22.61 -9.11
N TYR A 6 7.81 22.54 -10.34
CA TYR A 6 7.16 21.36 -10.93
C TYR A 6 7.95 20.05 -10.78
N ARG A 7 9.27 20.12 -10.95
CA ARG A 7 10.18 18.97 -10.78
C ARG A 7 10.28 18.46 -9.34
N MET A 8 10.24 19.35 -8.35
CA MET A 8 10.25 18.96 -6.93
C MET A 8 8.91 18.36 -6.51
N GLN A 9 7.79 18.82 -7.07
CA GLN A 9 6.49 18.20 -6.83
C GLN A 9 6.48 16.74 -7.31
N PHE A 10 6.96 16.50 -8.54
CA PHE A 10 7.07 15.16 -9.10
C PHE A 10 8.01 14.25 -8.27
N ALA A 11 9.17 14.77 -7.85
CA ALA A 11 10.10 14.02 -7.01
C ALA A 11 9.46 13.60 -5.67
N CYS A 12 8.65 14.47 -5.05
CA CYS A 12 7.92 14.11 -3.83
C CYS A 12 6.86 13.02 -4.06
N PHE A 13 6.19 13.00 -5.22
CA PHE A 13 5.24 11.93 -5.56
C PHE A 13 5.95 10.60 -5.81
N MET A 14 7.08 10.64 -6.52
CA MET A 14 7.89 9.45 -6.76
C MET A 14 8.44 8.87 -5.45
N LEU A 15 8.91 9.74 -4.55
CA LEU A 15 9.40 9.36 -3.23
C LEU A 15 8.28 8.75 -2.38
N ASP A 16 7.09 9.36 -2.37
CA ASP A 16 5.92 8.83 -1.67
C ASP A 16 5.55 7.42 -2.17
N GLY A 17 5.46 7.22 -3.49
CA GLY A 17 5.17 5.90 -4.05
C GLY A 17 6.25 4.85 -3.73
N LEU A 18 7.52 5.24 -3.76
CA LEU A 18 8.63 4.34 -3.38
C LEU A 18 8.54 3.94 -1.91
N LEU A 19 8.31 4.90 -1.00
CA LEU A 19 8.15 4.62 0.42
C LEU A 19 6.96 3.68 0.68
N TRP A 20 5.84 3.90 0.00
CA TRP A 20 4.67 3.02 0.10
C TRP A 20 4.96 1.60 -0.36
N ILE A 21 5.72 1.41 -1.45
CA ILE A 21 6.10 0.08 -1.95
C ILE A 21 7.01 -0.63 -0.94
N ILE A 22 8.04 0.05 -0.43
CA ILE A 22 8.95 -0.52 0.57
C ILE A 22 8.18 -0.92 1.82
N PHE A 23 7.30 -0.04 2.31
CA PHE A 23 6.49 -0.29 3.49
C PHE A 23 5.53 -1.47 3.27
N ALA A 24 4.89 -1.55 2.11
CA ALA A 24 4.01 -2.65 1.78
C ALA A 24 4.75 -4.00 1.75
N PHE A 25 5.97 -4.05 1.22
CA PHE A 25 6.80 -5.25 1.25
C PHE A 25 7.10 -5.72 2.68
N VAL A 26 7.46 -4.78 3.55
CA VAL A 26 7.72 -5.06 4.98
C VAL A 26 6.46 -5.64 5.63
N VAL A 27 5.30 -5.03 5.43
CA VAL A 27 4.05 -5.51 6.03
C VAL A 27 3.66 -6.88 5.49
N ILE A 28 3.76 -7.10 4.17
CA ILE A 28 3.46 -8.40 3.56
C ILE A 28 4.37 -9.48 4.15
N TYR A 29 5.68 -9.23 4.27
CA TYR A 29 6.61 -10.22 4.81
C TYR A 29 6.25 -10.64 6.24
N TYR A 30 6.10 -9.68 7.16
CA TYR A 30 5.82 -9.99 8.56
C TYR A 30 4.42 -10.59 8.77
N THR A 31 3.43 -10.17 7.99
CA THR A 31 2.07 -10.73 8.10
C THR A 31 1.97 -12.12 7.49
N PHE A 32 2.80 -12.44 6.49
CA PHE A 32 2.91 -13.78 5.95
C PHE A 32 3.54 -14.74 6.97
N GLU A 33 4.64 -14.34 7.63
CA GLU A 33 5.23 -15.09 8.74
C GLU A 33 4.22 -15.32 9.88
N GLN A 34 3.46 -14.29 10.27
CA GLN A 34 2.41 -14.42 11.28
C GLN A 34 1.32 -15.42 10.87
N THR A 35 0.91 -15.38 9.61
CA THR A 35 -0.07 -16.33 9.05
C THR A 35 0.45 -17.75 9.11
N TRP A 36 1.71 -17.96 8.73
CA TRP A 36 2.36 -19.27 8.77
C TRP A 36 2.45 -19.82 10.19
N LEU A 37 2.85 -18.99 11.15
CA LEU A 37 2.88 -19.36 12.57
C LEU A 37 1.49 -19.73 13.11
N ALA A 38 0.44 -19.01 12.72
CA ALA A 38 -0.93 -19.34 13.10
C ALA A 38 -1.39 -20.68 12.51
N TYR A 39 -0.92 -21.01 11.31
CA TYR A 39 -1.17 -22.30 10.66
C TYR A 39 -0.43 -23.45 11.38
N ASP A 40 0.87 -23.31 11.61
CA ASP A 40 1.70 -24.36 12.25
C ASP A 40 1.27 -24.67 13.69
N ASN A 41 0.77 -23.67 14.42
CA ASN A 41 0.26 -23.86 15.79
C ASN A 41 -1.18 -24.39 15.84
N PHE A 42 -1.81 -24.65 14.69
CA PHE A 42 -3.24 -24.98 14.60
C PHE A 42 -4.11 -24.02 15.41
N ALA A 43 -3.80 -22.72 15.35
CA ALA A 43 -4.47 -21.71 16.14
C ALA A 43 -5.94 -21.60 15.70
N ILE A 44 -6.85 -21.92 16.62
CA ILE A 44 -8.30 -21.83 16.42
C ILE A 44 -8.78 -20.50 17.01
N VAL A 45 -9.65 -19.81 16.27
CA VAL A 45 -10.28 -18.57 16.75
C VAL A 45 -11.09 -18.88 18.01
N GLY A 46 -10.75 -18.20 19.11
CA GLY A 46 -11.46 -18.35 20.38
C GLY A 46 -12.97 -18.17 20.21
N GLY A 47 -13.75 -19.16 20.64
CA GLY A 47 -15.21 -19.15 20.52
C GLY A 47 -15.77 -19.82 19.25
N THR A 48 -14.92 -20.44 18.43
CA THR A 48 -15.35 -21.32 17.32
C THR A 48 -14.76 -22.72 17.48
N ASP A 49 -15.48 -23.74 16.99
CA ASP A 49 -15.04 -25.12 17.15
C ASP A 49 -14.12 -25.60 16.01
N ASN A 50 -14.06 -24.89 14.87
CA ASN A 50 -13.39 -25.37 13.65
C ASN A 50 -12.81 -24.27 12.74
N VAL A 51 -12.74 -23.00 13.16
CA VAL A 51 -12.20 -21.92 12.30
C VAL A 51 -10.77 -21.58 12.71
N MET A 52 -9.85 -21.78 11.79
CA MET A 52 -8.43 -21.46 12.00
C MET A 52 -8.17 -19.96 11.79
N GLU A 53 -7.33 -19.37 12.63
CA GLU A 53 -7.05 -17.92 12.61
C GLU A 53 -6.31 -17.44 11.36
N TRP A 54 -5.55 -18.32 10.69
CA TRP A 54 -4.72 -17.96 9.53
C TRP A 54 -5.53 -17.35 8.37
N TRP A 55 -6.80 -17.72 8.22
CA TRP A 55 -7.69 -17.13 7.21
C TRP A 55 -7.87 -15.61 7.40
N PHE A 56 -7.93 -15.16 8.65
CA PHE A 56 -8.05 -13.74 8.96
C PHE A 56 -6.72 -13.01 8.76
N TYR A 57 -5.61 -13.64 9.16
CA TYR A 57 -4.28 -13.06 8.97
C TYR A 57 -3.90 -12.92 7.49
N LEU A 58 -4.41 -13.79 6.61
CA LEU A 58 -4.24 -13.65 5.15
C LEU A 58 -4.90 -12.42 4.54
N ALA A 59 -5.92 -11.84 5.18
CA ALA A 59 -6.57 -10.64 4.65
C ALA A 59 -5.59 -9.47 4.56
N THR A 60 -4.65 -9.37 5.49
CA THR A 60 -3.65 -8.29 5.53
C THR A 60 -2.68 -8.31 4.34
N PRO A 61 -1.93 -9.39 4.05
CA PRO A 61 -1.03 -9.42 2.90
C PRO A 61 -1.78 -9.27 1.56
N LEU A 62 -3.02 -9.76 1.47
CA LEU A 62 -3.88 -9.51 0.30
C LEU A 62 -4.22 -8.03 0.13
N ALA A 63 -4.67 -7.36 1.19
CA ALA A 63 -5.00 -5.94 1.14
C ALA A 63 -3.78 -5.08 0.77
N TRP A 64 -2.61 -5.37 1.35
CA TRP A 64 -1.37 -4.65 1.05
C TRP A 64 -0.87 -4.90 -0.38
N SER A 65 -1.10 -6.09 -0.93
CA SER A 65 -0.81 -6.38 -2.35
C SER A 65 -1.66 -5.51 -3.29
N LEU A 66 -2.95 -5.31 -2.95
CA LEU A 66 -3.82 -4.40 -3.72
C LEU A 66 -3.38 -2.93 -3.61
N ILE A 67 -2.87 -2.51 -2.44
CA ILE A 67 -2.30 -1.17 -2.26
C ILE A 67 -1.10 -0.96 -3.19
N ILE A 68 -0.21 -1.95 -3.33
CA ILE A 68 0.93 -1.88 -4.27
C ILE A 68 0.44 -1.62 -5.70
N ILE A 69 -0.58 -2.36 -6.16
CA ILE A 69 -1.17 -2.17 -7.49
C ILE A 69 -1.67 -0.73 -7.64
N ARG A 70 -2.40 -0.22 -6.64
CA ARG A 70 -2.89 1.16 -6.63
C ARG A 70 -1.77 2.19 -6.68
N VAL A 71 -0.69 1.98 -5.93
CA VAL A 71 0.49 2.87 -5.93
C VAL A 71 1.16 2.88 -7.30
N ILE A 72 1.31 1.72 -7.94
CA ILE A 72 1.86 1.62 -9.31
C ILE A 72 0.97 2.36 -10.30
N GLN A 73 -0.36 2.20 -10.22
CA GLN A 73 -1.30 2.94 -11.07
C GLN A 73 -1.15 4.47 -10.90
N ASN A 74 -1.01 4.94 -9.66
CA ASN A 74 -0.78 6.36 -9.37
C ASN A 74 0.55 6.85 -9.97
N LEU A 75 1.64 6.08 -9.79
CA LEU A 75 2.96 6.43 -10.34
C LEU A 75 2.95 6.53 -11.87
N ILE A 76 2.24 5.62 -12.55
CA ILE A 76 2.08 5.66 -14.01
C ILE A 76 1.33 6.94 -14.43
N GLN A 77 0.24 7.27 -13.75
CA GLN A 77 -0.53 8.48 -14.05
C GLN A 77 0.29 9.76 -13.83
N ASP A 78 1.05 9.81 -12.73
CA ASP A 78 1.91 10.96 -12.42
C ASP A 78 3.07 11.10 -13.42
N TYR A 79 3.65 9.99 -13.88
CA TYR A 79 4.66 10.01 -14.94
C TYR A 79 4.10 10.54 -16.27
N GLN A 80 2.89 10.09 -16.66
CA GLN A 80 2.24 10.61 -17.87
C GLN A 80 1.91 12.11 -17.77
N ARG A 81 1.43 12.57 -16.60
CA ARG A 81 1.19 14.00 -16.34
C ARG A 81 2.47 14.82 -16.40
N TYR A 82 3.57 14.29 -15.85
CA TYR A 82 4.88 14.93 -15.90
C TYR A 82 5.38 15.10 -17.35
N GLN A 83 5.20 14.08 -18.20
CA GLN A 83 5.51 14.19 -19.62
C GLN A 83 4.66 15.25 -20.33
N ARG A 84 3.35 15.31 -20.02
CA ARG A 84 2.41 16.27 -20.62
C ARG A 84 2.55 17.70 -20.09
N ARG A 85 3.39 17.94 -19.07
CA ARG A 85 3.53 19.22 -18.35
C ARG A 85 2.20 19.73 -17.77
N GLU A 86 1.27 18.82 -17.50
CA GLU A 86 -0.01 19.14 -16.90
C GLU A 86 0.18 19.47 -15.41
N PRO A 87 -0.59 20.42 -14.84
CA PRO A 87 -0.54 20.69 -13.41
C PRO A 87 -0.88 19.41 -12.63
N PHE A 88 -0.03 19.04 -11.69
CA PHE A 88 -0.29 17.88 -10.84
C PHE A 88 -1.54 18.12 -10.02
N VAL A 89 -2.45 17.15 -10.01
CA VAL A 89 -3.61 17.15 -9.10
C VAL A 89 -3.07 16.92 -7.70
N LEU A 90 -2.71 18.00 -7.03
CA LEU A 90 -2.43 18.01 -5.60
C LEU A 90 -3.74 17.75 -4.91
N GLN A 91 -4.03 16.49 -4.60
CA GLN A 91 -5.24 16.12 -3.88
C GLN A 91 -5.15 16.65 -2.44
N ALA A 92 -5.55 17.91 -2.29
CA ALA A 92 -5.87 18.56 -1.03
C ALA A 92 -7.36 18.32 -0.66
N SER A 93 -7.92 17.19 -1.08
CA SER A 93 -9.36 16.89 -0.93
C SER A 93 -9.66 16.12 0.36
N LEU A 94 -9.15 16.61 1.48
CA LEU A 94 -9.64 16.24 2.82
C LEU A 94 -10.40 17.41 3.48
N MET A 95 -10.73 18.46 2.72
CA MET A 95 -11.63 19.54 3.12
C MET A 95 -12.42 20.02 1.88
N ASP A 96 -13.43 19.24 1.52
CA ASP A 96 -14.74 19.69 1.05
C ASP A 96 -15.75 18.60 1.42
#